data_AF-A5FWU3-F1
#
_entry.id   AF-A5FWU3-F1
#
_cell.length_a   1.000
_cell.length_b   1.000
_cell.length_c   1.000
_cell.angle_alpha   90.00
_cell.angle_beta   90.00
_cell.angle_gamma   90.00
#
_symmetry.space_group_name_H-M   'P 1'
#
loop_
_entity.id
_entity.type
_entity.pdbx_description
1 polymer ?
#
loop_
_entity_poly.entity_id
_entity_poly.type
_entity_poly.pdbx_seq_one_letter_code
_entity_poly.pdbx_strand_id
1 'polypeptide(L)'
;MPHPQEDAAAEAAETPPASGFASLGLSEPILKALEEKGYLNPTPIQEQAIPTVLMGRDVLGCAQTGTGKTASFTLPMLDILSGSRARARMPRSLILEPTRELALQVAENFVQYGKHLKLNHALLIGGESMGEQRDVLTRGVDVLIATPGRLIDIFERGGLLLSDVRVLVIDEADRMLDMGFIPDIERIVSLLPTMRQTLFFSATMAPEIRRLADAFLSNPKQITVSRPATVATTITEGLSLVATHDKREALRRLIRTEDVQNALVFCNRKRDVDILCKSLTRHKFSAGMLHGDMPQSARFATLERFKAGEIRLLVCSDVAARGIDIGGLSHVFNFDVPHHAEDYVHRIGRTGRAGMQGRALTLATPADRAAVDAIELLIGHPIPRLAVDGLDPVEWEEAESRGRRRGGKPAAKAAPPAKKAPKPAARAETPPAAEEQPAPRRSREPGNRRGGREDAGPREPVVGFGDDIPAFMQIRRRARPAAGPDTDGQDGKDQNEDTEIAA
;
A
#
# COMPACT_ATOMS: atom_id res chain seq x y z
N MET A 1 37.23 -52.05 -55.29
CA MET A 1 36.11 -51.09 -55.22
C MET A 1 35.47 -51.20 -53.85
N PRO A 2 35.82 -50.35 -52.87
CA PRO A 2 35.01 -50.15 -51.68
C PRO A 2 34.15 -48.89 -51.84
N HIS A 3 32.90 -48.99 -51.40
CA HIS A 3 31.98 -47.85 -51.27
C HIS A 3 32.47 -46.88 -50.18
N PRO A 4 32.36 -45.56 -50.37
CA PRO A 4 32.49 -44.61 -49.27
C PRO A 4 31.15 -44.50 -48.52
N GLN A 5 31.21 -44.59 -47.19
CA GLN A 5 30.11 -44.25 -46.29
C GLN A 5 30.07 -42.72 -46.15
N GLU A 6 28.94 -42.11 -46.49
CA GLU A 6 28.65 -40.72 -46.14
C GLU A 6 28.18 -40.66 -44.68
N ASP A 7 28.98 -40.01 -43.84
CA ASP A 7 28.60 -39.56 -42.51
C ASP A 7 27.50 -38.50 -42.62
N ALA A 8 26.27 -38.87 -42.27
CA ALA A 8 25.19 -37.92 -42.05
C ALA A 8 25.36 -37.25 -40.68
N ALA A 9 26.15 -36.18 -40.64
CA ALA A 9 26.16 -35.25 -39.52
C ALA A 9 24.80 -34.53 -39.48
N ALA A 10 24.01 -34.80 -38.44
CA ALA A 10 22.80 -34.06 -38.15
C ALA A 10 23.17 -32.60 -37.83
N GLU A 11 22.88 -31.69 -38.75
CA GLU A 11 22.87 -30.25 -38.48
C GLU A 11 21.83 -29.98 -37.37
N ALA A 12 22.34 -29.64 -36.18
CA ALA A 12 21.52 -29.02 -35.16
C ALA A 12 21.04 -27.67 -35.70
N ALA A 13 19.76 -27.61 -36.08
CA ALA A 13 19.11 -26.39 -36.51
C ALA A 13 19.24 -25.34 -35.38
N GLU A 14 20.05 -24.31 -35.65
CA GLU A 14 20.25 -23.18 -34.75
C GLU A 14 18.94 -22.38 -34.70
N THR A 15 18.18 -22.55 -33.62
CA THR A 15 16.93 -21.81 -33.39
C THR A 15 17.23 -20.32 -33.44
N PRO A 16 16.52 -19.52 -34.27
CA PRO A 16 16.77 -18.09 -34.35
C PRO A 16 16.65 -17.43 -32.97
N PRO A 17 17.44 -16.38 -32.68
CA PRO A 17 17.42 -15.73 -31.37
C PRO A 17 16.00 -15.24 -31.09
N ALA A 18 15.43 -15.73 -30.00
CA ALA A 18 14.10 -15.34 -29.57
C ALA A 18 14.04 -13.81 -29.36
N SER A 19 13.04 -13.15 -29.95
CA SER A 19 12.75 -11.73 -29.74
C SER A 19 11.52 -11.55 -28.85
N GLY A 20 11.40 -10.42 -28.16
CA GLY A 20 10.24 -10.13 -27.29
C GLY A 20 10.20 -11.02 -26.05
N PHE A 21 9.01 -11.41 -25.59
CA PHE A 21 8.85 -12.21 -24.36
C PHE A 21 9.53 -13.58 -24.40
N ALA A 22 9.69 -14.18 -25.59
CA ALA A 22 10.34 -15.47 -25.75
C ALA A 22 11.83 -15.46 -25.35
N SER A 23 12.47 -14.29 -25.34
CA SER A 23 13.87 -14.14 -24.89
C SER A 23 14.03 -14.14 -23.37
N LEU A 24 12.93 -14.01 -22.62
CA LEU A 24 12.96 -13.81 -21.16
C LEU A 24 12.95 -15.13 -20.36
N GLY A 25 12.92 -16.28 -21.04
CA GLY A 25 12.97 -17.61 -20.40
C GLY A 25 11.63 -18.11 -19.86
N LEU A 26 10.51 -17.55 -20.31
CA LEU A 26 9.17 -18.01 -19.94
C LEU A 26 8.76 -19.28 -20.70
N SER A 27 7.98 -20.15 -20.06
CA SER A 27 7.45 -21.37 -20.69
C SER A 27 6.41 -21.12 -21.79
N GLU A 28 6.31 -22.06 -22.73
CA GLU A 28 5.39 -21.98 -23.89
C GLU A 28 3.92 -21.68 -23.53
N PRO A 29 3.32 -22.27 -22.46
CA PRO A 29 1.94 -21.95 -22.09
C PRO A 29 1.73 -20.47 -21.78
N ILE A 30 2.74 -19.82 -21.17
CA ILE A 30 2.69 -18.40 -20.82
C ILE A 30 2.89 -17.55 -22.08
N LEU A 31 3.87 -17.89 -22.93
CA LEU A 31 4.10 -17.19 -24.20
C LEU A 31 2.85 -17.19 -25.08
N LYS A 32 2.16 -18.33 -25.16
CA LYS A 32 0.88 -18.45 -25.88
C LYS A 32 -0.21 -17.55 -25.29
N ALA A 33 -0.32 -17.46 -23.96
CA ALA A 33 -1.28 -16.56 -23.32
C ALA A 33 -0.99 -15.08 -23.61
N LEU A 34 0.30 -14.70 -23.65
CA LEU A 34 0.75 -13.35 -23.99
C LEU A 34 0.45 -13.00 -25.45
N GLU A 35 0.67 -13.93 -26.38
CA GLU A 35 0.34 -13.76 -27.81
C GLU A 35 -1.17 -13.56 -28.02
N GLU A 36 -2.02 -14.38 -27.39
CA GLU A 36 -3.49 -14.23 -27.44
C GLU A 36 -3.97 -12.89 -26.86
N LYS A 37 -3.21 -12.32 -25.92
CA LYS A 37 -3.45 -10.99 -25.35
C LYS A 37 -2.95 -9.85 -26.23
N GLY A 38 -2.15 -10.13 -27.25
CA GLY A 38 -1.50 -9.13 -28.10
C GLY A 38 -0.30 -8.44 -27.44
N TYR A 39 0.33 -9.08 -26.44
CA TYR A 39 1.52 -8.54 -25.78
C TYR A 39 2.77 -8.91 -26.58
N LEU A 40 3.20 -8.01 -27.47
CA LEU A 40 4.29 -8.27 -28.41
C LEU A 40 5.68 -8.06 -27.77
N ASN A 41 5.85 -6.95 -27.06
CA ASN A 41 7.15 -6.53 -26.53
C ASN A 41 7.08 -6.33 -25.01
N PRO A 42 8.06 -6.84 -24.25
CA PRO A 42 8.16 -6.57 -22.84
C PRO A 42 8.51 -5.09 -22.59
N THR A 43 8.01 -4.55 -21.48
CA THR A 43 8.43 -3.25 -20.96
C THR A 43 9.81 -3.35 -20.32
N PRO A 44 10.56 -2.24 -20.12
CA PRO A 44 11.91 -2.34 -19.59
C PRO A 44 12.01 -2.89 -18.16
N ILE A 45 10.91 -2.82 -17.39
CA ILE A 45 10.81 -3.45 -16.06
C ILE A 45 10.56 -4.95 -16.18
N GLN A 46 9.84 -5.41 -17.19
CA GLN A 46 9.64 -6.83 -17.47
C GLN A 46 10.93 -7.47 -17.99
N GLU A 47 11.64 -6.82 -18.91
CA GLU A 47 12.92 -7.30 -19.47
C GLU A 47 13.97 -7.58 -18.39
N GLN A 48 14.04 -6.73 -17.37
CA GLN A 48 15.02 -6.87 -16.29
C GLN A 48 14.53 -7.77 -15.16
N ALA A 49 13.26 -7.64 -14.76
CA ALA A 49 12.74 -8.35 -13.60
C ALA A 49 12.47 -9.81 -13.90
N ILE A 50 11.83 -10.15 -15.04
CA ILE A 50 11.37 -11.52 -15.32
C ILE A 50 12.52 -12.53 -15.24
N PRO A 51 13.67 -12.33 -15.94
CA PRO A 51 14.79 -13.27 -15.84
C PRO A 51 15.36 -13.35 -14.41
N THR A 52 15.42 -12.22 -13.71
CA THR A 52 15.92 -12.17 -12.33
C THR A 52 15.04 -12.97 -11.37
N VAL A 53 13.72 -12.88 -11.54
CA VAL A 53 12.76 -13.64 -10.72
C VAL A 53 12.88 -15.14 -11.02
N LEU A 54 13.00 -15.53 -12.30
CA LEU A 54 13.19 -16.93 -12.69
C LEU A 54 14.49 -17.54 -12.12
N MET A 55 15.53 -16.73 -11.90
CA MET A 55 16.76 -17.16 -11.23
C MET A 55 16.62 -17.33 -9.71
N GLY A 56 15.44 -17.08 -9.14
CA GLY A 56 15.18 -17.22 -7.70
C GLY A 56 15.77 -16.10 -6.83
N ARG A 57 16.25 -15.00 -7.42
CA ARG A 57 16.76 -13.83 -6.67
C ARG A 57 15.63 -12.92 -6.20
N ASP A 58 15.85 -12.31 -5.04
CA ASP A 58 15.02 -11.20 -4.57
C ASP A 58 15.13 -9.99 -5.51
N VAL A 59 14.04 -9.24 -5.64
CA VAL A 59 13.96 -8.07 -6.51
C VAL A 59 13.43 -6.88 -5.73
N LEU A 60 14.12 -5.75 -5.86
CA LEU A 60 13.61 -4.42 -5.51
C LEU A 60 13.33 -3.66 -6.80
N GLY A 61 12.06 -3.64 -7.21
CA GLY A 61 11.58 -2.99 -8.42
C GLY A 61 11.03 -1.60 -8.13
N CYS A 62 11.72 -0.57 -8.62
CA CYS A 62 11.25 0.82 -8.56
C CYS A 62 10.75 1.24 -9.96
N ALA A 63 9.44 1.28 -10.12
CA ALA A 63 8.81 1.71 -11.37
C ALA A 63 7.42 2.29 -11.13
N GLN A 64 7.01 3.26 -11.94
CA GLN A 64 5.71 3.91 -11.83
C GLN A 64 4.56 2.95 -12.16
N THR A 65 3.34 3.25 -11.71
CA THR A 65 2.13 2.51 -12.11
C THR A 65 1.94 2.55 -13.62
N GLY A 66 1.43 1.45 -14.20
CA GLY A 66 1.22 1.35 -15.65
C GLY A 66 2.46 0.99 -16.46
N THR A 67 3.62 0.81 -15.82
CA THR A 67 4.86 0.35 -16.50
C THR A 67 4.94 -1.16 -16.70
N GLY A 68 3.91 -1.92 -16.28
CA GLY A 68 3.88 -3.38 -16.45
C GLY A 68 4.42 -4.20 -15.28
N LYS A 69 4.59 -3.59 -14.09
CA LYS A 69 5.05 -4.26 -12.85
C LYS A 69 4.29 -5.54 -12.52
N THR A 70 2.97 -5.54 -12.67
CA THR A 70 2.16 -6.74 -12.41
C THR A 70 2.64 -7.93 -13.22
N ALA A 71 2.83 -7.76 -14.53
CA ALA A 71 3.33 -8.85 -15.38
C ALA A 71 4.78 -9.25 -15.02
N SER A 72 5.61 -8.29 -14.56
CA SER A 72 6.99 -8.55 -14.13
C SER A 72 7.10 -9.57 -12.99
N PHE A 73 6.10 -9.67 -12.11
CA PHE A 73 6.09 -10.68 -11.05
C PHE A 73 5.11 -11.83 -11.30
N THR A 74 3.97 -11.60 -11.96
CA THR A 74 2.98 -12.67 -12.17
C THR A 74 3.46 -13.70 -13.18
N LEU A 75 4.11 -13.27 -14.27
CA LEU A 75 4.57 -14.18 -15.33
C LEU A 75 5.63 -15.17 -14.82
N PRO A 76 6.75 -14.74 -14.22
CA PRO A 76 7.74 -15.70 -13.72
C PRO A 76 7.21 -16.51 -12.53
N MET A 77 6.32 -15.96 -11.70
CA MET A 77 5.68 -16.71 -10.61
C MET A 77 4.81 -17.86 -11.13
N LEU A 78 3.99 -17.61 -12.15
CA LEU A 78 3.19 -18.66 -12.80
C LEU A 78 4.08 -19.81 -13.29
N ASP A 79 5.23 -19.48 -13.85
CA ASP A 79 6.18 -20.46 -14.37
C ASP A 79 6.80 -21.31 -13.25
N ILE A 80 7.31 -20.65 -12.21
CA ILE A 80 7.89 -21.29 -11.00
C ILE A 80 6.89 -22.27 -10.36
N LEU A 81 5.61 -21.91 -10.34
CA LEU A 81 4.56 -22.71 -9.70
C LEU A 81 4.05 -23.87 -10.55
N SER A 82 4.28 -23.88 -11.87
CA SER A 82 3.73 -24.88 -12.79
C SER A 82 4.14 -26.33 -12.48
N GLY A 83 5.28 -26.53 -11.80
CA GLY A 83 5.86 -27.85 -11.52
C GLY A 83 5.39 -28.56 -10.24
N SER A 84 4.51 -27.98 -9.42
CA SER A 84 4.00 -28.65 -8.20
C SER A 84 2.53 -28.34 -7.91
N ARG A 85 1.91 -29.13 -7.03
CA ARG A 85 0.47 -29.02 -6.69
C ARG A 85 0.24 -28.26 -5.39
N ALA A 86 -0.81 -27.44 -5.35
CA ALA A 86 -1.30 -26.83 -4.11
C ALA A 86 -1.70 -27.86 -3.06
N ARG A 87 -1.58 -27.46 -1.80
CA ARG A 87 -2.15 -28.16 -0.65
C ARG A 87 -3.28 -27.33 -0.05
N ALA A 88 -4.30 -28.00 0.48
CA ALA A 88 -5.43 -27.35 1.13
C ALA A 88 -4.93 -26.39 2.22
N ARG A 89 -5.42 -25.15 2.21
CA ARG A 89 -5.09 -24.08 3.18
C ARG A 89 -3.61 -23.68 3.24
N MET A 90 -2.77 -24.14 2.32
CA MET A 90 -1.32 -23.89 2.32
C MET A 90 -0.89 -23.29 0.96
N PRO A 91 -1.05 -21.97 0.77
CA PRO A 91 -0.63 -21.30 -0.45
C PRO A 91 0.87 -21.39 -0.68
N ARG A 92 1.28 -21.46 -1.95
CA ARG A 92 2.69 -21.55 -2.37
C ARG A 92 3.31 -20.18 -2.66
N SER A 93 2.50 -19.20 -3.01
CA SER A 93 2.88 -17.80 -3.09
C SER A 93 1.85 -16.87 -2.44
N LEU A 94 2.32 -15.69 -2.05
CA LEU A 94 1.51 -14.62 -1.48
C LEU A 94 1.82 -13.31 -2.21
N ILE A 95 0.79 -12.65 -2.71
CA ILE A 95 0.83 -11.29 -3.26
C ILE A 95 0.04 -10.39 -2.32
N LEU A 96 0.71 -9.42 -1.73
CA LEU A 96 0.10 -8.39 -0.92
C LEU A 96 -0.20 -7.17 -1.79
N GLU A 97 -1.44 -6.71 -1.73
CA GLU A 97 -1.94 -5.55 -2.45
C GLU A 97 -2.55 -4.55 -1.46
N PRO A 98 -2.34 -3.23 -1.63
CA PRO A 98 -2.80 -2.24 -0.65
C PRO A 98 -4.33 -2.08 -0.68
N THR A 99 -4.98 -2.42 -1.79
CA THR A 99 -6.43 -2.23 -1.96
C THR A 99 -7.10 -3.39 -2.61
N ARG A 100 -8.42 -3.50 -2.37
CA ARG A 100 -9.28 -4.53 -2.95
C ARG A 100 -9.27 -4.44 -4.47
N GLU A 101 -9.29 -3.22 -4.99
CA GLU A 101 -9.39 -2.96 -6.42
C GLU A 101 -8.13 -3.43 -7.16
N LEU A 102 -6.94 -3.19 -6.61
CA LEU A 102 -5.69 -3.74 -7.17
C LEU A 102 -5.62 -5.26 -7.05
N ALA A 103 -6.02 -5.80 -5.90
CA ALA A 103 -6.06 -7.25 -5.70
C ALA A 103 -6.96 -7.95 -6.73
N LEU A 104 -8.10 -7.36 -7.08
CA LEU A 104 -8.98 -7.84 -8.15
C LEU A 104 -8.29 -7.78 -9.52
N GLN A 105 -7.64 -6.66 -9.85
CA GLN A 105 -6.91 -6.52 -11.13
C GLN A 105 -5.77 -7.53 -11.27
N VAL A 106 -5.01 -7.77 -10.20
CA VAL A 106 -3.96 -8.77 -10.21
C VAL A 106 -4.54 -10.18 -10.37
N ALA A 107 -5.69 -10.48 -9.74
CA ALA A 107 -6.39 -11.75 -9.93
C ALA A 107 -6.89 -11.95 -11.38
N GLU A 108 -7.46 -10.90 -12.00
CA GLU A 108 -7.87 -10.93 -13.41
C GLU A 108 -6.68 -11.17 -14.35
N ASN A 109 -5.57 -10.47 -14.11
CA ASN A 109 -4.32 -10.66 -14.85
C ASN A 109 -3.78 -12.08 -14.69
N PHE A 110 -3.84 -12.63 -13.48
CA PHE A 110 -3.41 -14.00 -13.20
C PHE A 110 -4.20 -15.02 -14.03
N VAL A 111 -5.54 -14.88 -14.08
CA VAL A 111 -6.39 -15.76 -14.90
C VAL A 111 -6.04 -15.67 -16.38
N GLN A 112 -5.75 -14.45 -16.86
CA GLN A 112 -5.42 -14.23 -18.26
C GLN A 112 -4.06 -14.81 -18.64
N TYR A 113 -3.02 -14.54 -17.86
CA TYR A 113 -1.67 -15.03 -18.12
C TYR A 113 -1.54 -16.54 -17.86
N GLY A 114 -2.29 -17.05 -16.87
CA GLY A 114 -2.32 -18.46 -16.49
C GLY A 114 -3.31 -19.32 -17.29
N LYS A 115 -3.93 -18.80 -18.35
CA LYS A 115 -5.01 -19.48 -19.11
C LYS A 115 -4.66 -20.91 -19.54
N HIS A 116 -3.40 -21.16 -19.89
CA HIS A 116 -2.90 -22.46 -20.34
C HIS A 116 -2.21 -23.27 -19.22
N LEU A 117 -2.33 -22.84 -17.97
CA LEU A 117 -1.76 -23.47 -16.78
C LEU A 117 -2.87 -23.97 -15.84
N LYS A 118 -2.61 -25.06 -15.13
CA LYS A 118 -3.54 -25.63 -14.13
C LYS A 118 -3.21 -25.12 -12.73
N LEU A 119 -3.30 -23.82 -12.53
CA LEU A 119 -3.01 -23.15 -11.26
C LEU A 119 -4.28 -22.54 -10.66
N ASN A 120 -4.43 -22.70 -9.35
CA ASN A 120 -5.53 -22.13 -8.60
C ASN A 120 -5.08 -20.87 -7.85
N HIS A 121 -5.91 -19.84 -7.84
CA HIS A 121 -5.68 -18.65 -7.04
C HIS A 121 -6.84 -18.42 -6.07
N ALA A 122 -6.59 -17.66 -5.01
CA ALA A 122 -7.62 -17.17 -4.11
C ALA A 122 -7.41 -15.67 -3.83
N LEU A 123 -8.53 -14.97 -3.67
CA LEU A 123 -8.55 -13.54 -3.40
C LEU A 123 -9.11 -13.28 -2.00
N LEU A 124 -8.27 -12.73 -1.11
CA LEU A 124 -8.63 -12.40 0.27
C LEU A 124 -8.72 -10.89 0.45
N ILE A 125 -9.92 -10.36 0.26
CA ILE A 125 -10.21 -8.94 0.39
C ILE A 125 -11.32 -8.67 1.39
N GLY A 126 -11.27 -7.50 2.04
CA GLY A 126 -12.34 -7.01 2.92
C GLY A 126 -13.70 -6.97 2.20
N GLY A 127 -14.81 -6.91 2.93
CA GLY A 127 -16.17 -6.71 2.36
C GLY A 127 -16.75 -7.83 1.48
N GLU A 128 -16.03 -8.93 1.28
CA GLU A 128 -16.56 -10.18 0.71
C GLU A 128 -16.84 -11.23 1.81
N SER A 129 -17.65 -12.24 1.50
CA SER A 129 -18.05 -13.31 2.41
C SER A 129 -16.83 -14.08 2.95
N MET A 130 -16.75 -14.17 4.28
CA MET A 130 -15.68 -14.91 4.94
C MET A 130 -15.80 -16.42 4.69
N GLY A 131 -17.03 -16.94 4.58
CA GLY A 131 -17.29 -18.36 4.31
C GLY A 131 -16.73 -18.77 2.96
N GLU A 132 -17.09 -18.02 1.91
CA GLU A 132 -16.65 -18.30 0.54
C GLU A 132 -15.12 -18.25 0.40
N GLN A 133 -14.47 -17.24 1.02
CA GLN A 133 -13.01 -17.15 1.03
C GLN A 133 -12.36 -18.35 1.72
N ARG A 134 -12.91 -18.84 2.83
CA ARG A 134 -12.42 -20.03 3.51
C ARG A 134 -12.61 -21.28 2.66
N ASP A 135 -13.76 -21.41 1.99
CA ASP A 135 -14.07 -22.56 1.15
C ASP A 135 -13.12 -22.66 -0.03
N VAL A 136 -12.78 -21.53 -0.68
CA VAL A 136 -11.78 -21.50 -1.76
C VAL A 136 -10.42 -21.98 -1.25
N LEU A 137 -9.99 -21.55 -0.06
CA LEU A 137 -8.71 -21.99 0.53
C LEU A 137 -8.66 -23.50 0.79
N THR A 138 -9.80 -24.14 1.08
CA THR A 138 -9.85 -25.61 1.30
C THR A 138 -9.58 -26.44 0.06
N ARG A 139 -9.77 -25.87 -1.15
CA ARG A 139 -9.56 -26.56 -2.42
C ARG A 139 -8.08 -26.70 -2.82
N GLY A 140 -7.19 -25.99 -2.10
CA GLY A 140 -5.80 -25.87 -2.45
C GLY A 140 -5.57 -24.68 -3.37
N VAL A 141 -4.69 -23.78 -2.95
CA VAL A 141 -4.39 -22.53 -3.64
C VAL A 141 -2.91 -22.49 -3.95
N ASP A 142 -2.55 -22.15 -5.18
CA ASP A 142 -1.16 -21.94 -5.57
C ASP A 142 -0.76 -20.49 -5.28
N VAL A 143 -1.61 -19.55 -5.70
CA VAL A 143 -1.38 -18.11 -5.55
C VAL A 143 -2.43 -17.46 -4.67
N LEU A 144 -2.00 -16.92 -3.54
CA LEU A 144 -2.86 -16.13 -2.66
C LEU A 144 -2.66 -14.64 -2.93
N ILE A 145 -3.72 -13.94 -3.33
CA ILE A 145 -3.72 -12.48 -3.50
C ILE A 145 -4.55 -11.89 -2.37
N ALA A 146 -3.98 -10.97 -1.59
CA ALA A 146 -4.64 -10.50 -0.37
C ALA A 146 -4.36 -9.05 -0.02
N THR A 147 -5.36 -8.40 0.59
CA THR A 147 -5.13 -7.18 1.37
C THR A 147 -4.67 -7.54 2.80
N PRO A 148 -3.71 -6.81 3.41
CA PRO A 148 -3.09 -7.19 4.68
C PRO A 148 -4.08 -7.52 5.80
N GLY A 149 -5.04 -6.63 6.08
CA GLY A 149 -5.99 -6.82 7.17
C GLY A 149 -6.87 -8.06 7.02
N ARG A 150 -7.34 -8.39 5.79
CA ARG A 150 -8.16 -9.60 5.57
C ARG A 150 -7.32 -10.88 5.69
N LEU A 151 -6.06 -10.84 5.26
CA LEU A 151 -5.16 -11.98 5.41
C LEU A 151 -4.95 -12.34 6.89
N ILE A 152 -4.68 -11.32 7.72
CA ILE A 152 -4.48 -11.48 9.16
C ILE A 152 -5.74 -12.07 9.82
N ASP A 153 -6.93 -11.53 9.52
CA ASP A 153 -8.19 -12.03 10.11
C ASP A 153 -8.46 -13.51 9.75
N ILE A 154 -8.20 -13.91 8.50
CA ILE A 154 -8.34 -15.31 8.09
C ILE A 154 -7.29 -16.21 8.75
N PHE A 155 -6.04 -15.73 8.87
CA PHE A 155 -4.97 -16.45 9.54
C PHE A 155 -5.27 -16.67 11.03
N GLU A 156 -5.69 -15.63 11.76
CA GLU A 156 -6.03 -15.70 13.19
C GLU A 156 -7.19 -16.67 13.47
N ARG A 157 -8.12 -16.83 12.52
CA ARG A 157 -9.22 -17.80 12.60
C ARG A 157 -8.83 -19.22 12.18
N GLY A 158 -7.55 -19.48 11.89
CA GLY A 158 -7.06 -20.78 11.44
C GLY A 158 -7.55 -21.18 10.04
N GLY A 159 -7.86 -20.20 9.19
CA GLY A 159 -8.34 -20.43 7.82
C GLY A 159 -7.24 -20.88 6.86
N LEU A 160 -5.98 -20.52 7.12
CA LEU A 160 -4.82 -20.88 6.30
C LEU A 160 -3.53 -20.98 7.13
N LEU A 161 -2.52 -21.63 6.55
CA LEU A 161 -1.15 -21.72 7.06
C LEU A 161 -0.19 -21.14 6.03
N LEU A 162 0.67 -20.22 6.47
CA LEU A 162 1.61 -19.51 5.60
C LEU A 162 2.97 -20.21 5.42
N SER A 163 3.14 -21.40 6.00
CA SER A 163 4.42 -22.09 6.10
C SER A 163 4.98 -22.69 4.81
N ASP A 164 4.20 -22.75 3.71
CA ASP A 164 4.66 -23.22 2.39
C ASP A 164 4.77 -22.09 1.36
N VAL A 165 4.66 -20.83 1.80
CA VAL A 165 4.87 -19.69 0.92
C VAL A 165 6.35 -19.59 0.57
N ARG A 166 6.66 -19.77 -0.71
CA ARG A 166 8.03 -19.73 -1.28
C ARG A 166 8.32 -18.42 -2.00
N VAL A 167 7.28 -17.73 -2.46
CA VAL A 167 7.39 -16.45 -3.14
C VAL A 167 6.45 -15.45 -2.46
N LEU A 168 7.01 -14.37 -1.95
CA LEU A 168 6.28 -13.23 -1.42
C LEU A 168 6.40 -12.06 -2.42
N VAL A 169 5.29 -11.43 -2.75
CA VAL A 169 5.25 -10.17 -3.48
C VAL A 169 4.61 -9.10 -2.61
N ILE A 170 5.26 -7.95 -2.52
CA ILE A 170 4.72 -6.73 -1.92
C ILE A 170 4.61 -5.73 -3.06
N ASP A 171 3.39 -5.48 -3.56
CA ASP A 171 3.14 -4.48 -4.61
C ASP A 171 2.66 -3.16 -4.00
N GLU A 172 2.98 -2.06 -4.67
CA GLU A 172 2.69 -0.68 -4.24
C GLU A 172 3.01 -0.44 -2.75
N ALA A 173 4.22 -0.80 -2.30
CA ALA A 173 4.62 -0.70 -0.91
C ALA A 173 4.56 0.72 -0.33
N ASP A 174 4.86 1.73 -1.17
CA ASP A 174 4.66 3.14 -0.85
C ASP A 174 3.21 3.48 -0.54
N ARG A 175 2.27 2.91 -1.30
CA ARG A 175 0.85 3.07 -1.00
C ARG A 175 0.44 2.37 0.28
N MET A 176 1.00 1.19 0.57
CA MET A 176 0.74 0.52 1.84
C MET A 176 1.23 1.33 3.04
N LEU A 177 2.36 2.03 2.90
CA LEU A 177 2.86 2.98 3.90
C LEU A 177 1.87 4.11 4.16
N ASP A 178 1.40 4.78 3.10
CA ASP A 178 0.42 5.87 3.20
C ASP A 178 -0.88 5.44 3.90
N MET A 179 -1.27 4.18 3.72
CA MET A 179 -2.47 3.61 4.32
C MET A 179 -2.25 3.10 5.75
N GLY A 180 -1.01 3.17 6.25
CA GLY A 180 -0.65 2.72 7.60
C GLY A 180 -0.58 1.21 7.76
N PHE A 181 -0.41 0.45 6.68
CA PHE A 181 -0.35 -1.02 6.71
C PHE A 181 1.02 -1.59 7.06
N ILE A 182 2.04 -0.76 7.32
CA ILE A 182 3.39 -1.25 7.66
C ILE A 182 3.39 -2.25 8.82
N PRO A 183 2.72 -1.99 9.96
CA PRO A 183 2.69 -2.97 11.06
C PRO A 183 2.04 -4.30 10.66
N ASP A 184 1.01 -4.24 9.81
CA ASP A 184 0.33 -5.43 9.30
C ASP A 184 1.25 -6.25 8.38
N ILE A 185 2.02 -5.59 7.51
CA ILE A 185 2.99 -6.26 6.63
C ILE A 185 4.11 -6.89 7.44
N GLU A 186 4.70 -6.16 8.40
CA GLU A 186 5.75 -6.70 9.28
C GLU A 186 5.25 -7.95 10.01
N ARG A 187 4.01 -7.89 10.51
CA ARG A 187 3.36 -9.04 11.12
C ARG A 187 3.21 -10.20 10.14
N ILE A 188 2.68 -9.97 8.93
CA ILE A 188 2.53 -11.02 7.91
C ILE A 188 3.88 -11.64 7.57
N VAL A 189 4.91 -10.82 7.36
CA VAL A 189 6.27 -11.28 7.03
C VAL A 189 6.85 -12.14 8.15
N SER A 190 6.58 -11.82 9.42
CA SER A 190 7.01 -12.63 10.56
C SER A 190 6.36 -14.04 10.61
N LEU A 191 5.21 -14.22 9.94
CA LEU A 191 4.49 -15.49 9.86
C LEU A 191 4.95 -16.37 8.68
N LEU A 192 5.76 -15.82 7.78
CA LEU A 192 6.26 -16.51 6.59
C LEU A 192 7.59 -17.22 6.88
N PRO A 193 7.93 -18.27 6.11
CA PRO A 193 9.26 -18.87 6.14
C PRO A 193 10.36 -17.86 5.88
N THR A 194 11.49 -18.00 6.56
CA THR A 194 12.69 -17.16 6.33
C THR A 194 13.31 -17.42 4.96
N MET A 195 13.37 -18.68 4.54
CA MET A 195 13.83 -19.11 3.23
C MET A 195 12.70 -19.01 2.21
N ARG A 196 12.60 -17.84 1.57
CA ARG A 196 11.65 -17.55 0.48
C ARG A 196 12.27 -16.51 -0.46
N GLN A 197 11.78 -16.45 -1.69
CA GLN A 197 12.05 -15.34 -2.58
C GLN A 197 11.08 -14.19 -2.26
N THR A 198 11.58 -12.97 -2.14
CA THR A 198 10.78 -11.76 -1.91
C THR A 198 10.94 -10.78 -3.07
N LEU A 199 9.81 -10.35 -3.64
CA LEU A 199 9.74 -9.37 -4.71
C LEU A 199 9.04 -8.12 -4.16
N PHE A 200 9.75 -7.00 -4.14
CA PHE A 200 9.28 -5.75 -3.55
C PHE A 200 9.14 -4.70 -4.65
N PHE A 201 7.92 -4.22 -4.87
CA PHE A 201 7.62 -3.23 -5.90
C PHE A 201 7.05 -1.95 -5.29
N SER A 202 7.58 -0.81 -5.74
CA SER A 202 7.15 0.51 -5.29
C SER A 202 7.32 1.52 -6.42
N ALA A 203 6.53 2.60 -6.43
CA ALA A 203 6.76 3.70 -7.37
C ALA A 203 7.83 4.67 -6.84
N THR A 204 7.96 4.78 -5.52
CA THR A 204 8.89 5.68 -4.82
C THR A 204 9.84 4.93 -3.91
N MET A 205 10.99 5.54 -3.58
CA MET A 205 12.00 5.01 -2.65
C MET A 205 12.25 5.99 -1.49
N ALA A 206 11.18 6.38 -0.81
CA ALA A 206 11.28 7.13 0.44
C ALA A 206 12.11 6.35 1.49
N PRO A 207 12.79 7.02 2.43
CA PRO A 207 13.63 6.35 3.44
C PRO A 207 12.92 5.23 4.21
N GLU A 208 11.63 5.40 4.51
CA GLU A 208 10.78 4.41 5.17
C GLU A 208 10.59 3.15 4.32
N ILE A 209 10.32 3.31 3.03
CA ILE A 209 10.18 2.20 2.09
C ILE A 209 11.52 1.49 1.91
N ARG A 210 12.61 2.24 1.88
CA ARG A 210 13.95 1.65 1.81
C ARG A 210 14.26 0.80 3.03
N ARG A 211 13.94 1.27 4.24
CA ARG A 211 14.09 0.48 5.48
C ARG A 211 13.27 -0.81 5.43
N LEU A 212 12.04 -0.73 4.93
CA LEU A 212 11.18 -1.90 4.79
C LEU A 212 11.76 -2.92 3.80
N ALA A 213 12.23 -2.44 2.65
CA ALA A 213 12.88 -3.28 1.64
C ALA A 213 14.15 -3.94 2.19
N ASP A 214 15.01 -3.20 2.88
CA ASP A 214 16.24 -3.72 3.50
C ASP A 214 15.94 -4.76 4.61
N ALA A 215 14.79 -4.65 5.29
CA ALA A 215 14.38 -5.61 6.32
C ALA A 215 13.81 -6.92 5.73
N PHE A 216 13.19 -6.87 4.55
CA PHE A 216 12.45 -8.00 3.99
C PHE A 216 13.20 -8.75 2.89
N LEU A 217 14.15 -8.11 2.22
CA LEU A 217 14.89 -8.65 1.08
C LEU A 217 16.28 -9.13 1.50
N SER A 218 16.79 -10.15 0.81
CA SER A 218 18.16 -10.65 0.95
C SER A 218 18.93 -10.52 -0.35
N ASN A 219 19.98 -9.68 -0.36
CA ASN A 219 20.80 -9.37 -1.54
C ASN A 219 19.98 -9.13 -2.83
N PRO A 220 18.99 -8.21 -2.81
CA PRO A 220 18.07 -8.04 -3.93
C PRO A 220 18.77 -7.45 -5.15
N LYS A 221 18.31 -7.83 -6.34
CA LYS A 221 18.60 -7.08 -7.56
C LYS A 221 17.73 -5.82 -7.54
N GLN A 222 18.38 -4.66 -7.51
CA GLN A 222 17.68 -3.39 -7.67
C GLN A 222 17.47 -3.11 -9.16
N ILE A 223 16.22 -2.81 -9.52
CA ILE A 223 15.79 -2.55 -10.89
C ILE A 223 15.00 -1.24 -10.88
N THR A 224 15.50 -0.23 -11.58
CA THR A 224 14.89 1.09 -11.65
C THR A 224 14.68 1.46 -13.11
N VAL A 225 13.43 1.66 -13.51
CA VAL A 225 13.04 1.80 -14.94
C VAL A 225 12.52 3.19 -15.29
N SER A 226 12.66 4.14 -14.37
CA SER A 226 12.27 5.53 -14.62
C SER A 226 13.21 6.46 -13.88
N ARG A 227 13.50 7.62 -14.48
CA ARG A 227 14.01 8.76 -13.71
C ARG A 227 12.96 9.16 -12.66
N PRO A 228 13.37 9.69 -11.50
CA PRO A 228 12.43 10.15 -10.48
C PRO A 228 11.36 11.07 -11.11
N ALA A 229 10.10 10.71 -10.92
CA ALA A 229 8.90 11.54 -11.09
C ALA A 229 8.90 12.58 -12.24
N THR A 230 9.27 12.22 -13.47
CA THR A 230 9.10 13.14 -14.61
C THR A 230 7.65 13.13 -15.08
N VAL A 231 7.03 14.31 -15.16
CA VAL A 231 5.70 14.49 -15.77
C VAL A 231 5.76 14.10 -17.24
N ALA A 232 4.73 13.38 -17.72
CA ALA A 232 4.65 13.02 -19.12
C ALA A 232 4.50 14.29 -19.97
N THR A 233 5.28 14.41 -21.04
CA THR A 233 5.26 15.58 -21.96
C THR A 233 3.92 15.78 -22.67
N THR A 234 3.03 14.78 -22.62
CA THR A 234 1.67 14.82 -23.16
C THR A 234 0.66 15.52 -22.24
N ILE A 235 1.06 15.89 -21.01
CA ILE A 235 0.18 16.52 -20.03
C ILE A 235 0.43 18.04 -20.04
N THR A 236 -0.63 18.81 -20.29
CA THR A 236 -0.62 20.26 -20.13
C THR A 236 -1.07 20.62 -18.73
N GLU A 237 -0.21 21.27 -17.97
CA GLU A 237 -0.45 21.63 -16.57
C GLU A 237 -0.91 23.09 -16.43
N GLY A 238 -1.70 23.37 -15.40
CA GLY A 238 -2.13 24.73 -15.07
C GLY A 238 -2.37 24.90 -13.57
N LEU A 239 -1.92 26.01 -13.02
CA LEU A 239 -2.07 26.37 -11.62
C LEU A 239 -2.88 27.67 -11.49
N SER A 240 -4.03 27.58 -10.83
CA SER A 240 -4.88 28.73 -10.51
C SER A 240 -4.82 29.02 -9.02
N LEU A 241 -4.33 30.20 -8.67
CA LEU A 241 -4.33 30.69 -7.29
C LEU A 241 -5.65 31.40 -7.02
N VAL A 242 -6.39 30.93 -6.01
CA VAL A 242 -7.74 31.39 -5.69
C VAL A 242 -7.93 31.48 -4.18
N ALA A 243 -8.89 32.30 -3.75
CA ALA A 243 -9.27 32.33 -2.34
C ALA A 243 -9.94 31.01 -1.94
N THR A 244 -9.77 30.59 -0.68
CA THR A 244 -10.31 29.31 -0.18
C THR A 244 -11.82 29.17 -0.40
N HIS A 245 -12.57 30.28 -0.27
CA HIS A 245 -14.02 30.27 -0.46
C HIS A 245 -14.43 30.17 -1.94
N ASP A 246 -13.56 30.60 -2.85
CA ASP A 246 -13.81 30.63 -4.30
C ASP A 246 -13.43 29.34 -5.02
N LYS A 247 -12.64 28.45 -4.40
CA LYS A 247 -12.22 27.15 -5.00
C LYS A 247 -13.35 26.41 -5.72
N ARG A 248 -14.54 26.34 -5.11
CA ARG A 248 -15.70 25.65 -5.71
C ARG A 248 -16.24 26.34 -6.96
N GLU A 249 -16.25 27.67 -6.97
CA GLU A 249 -16.64 28.43 -8.16
C GLU A 249 -15.58 28.34 -9.24
N ALA A 250 -14.31 28.45 -8.86
CA ALA A 250 -13.18 28.30 -9.77
C ALA A 250 -13.22 26.96 -10.50
N LEU A 251 -13.40 25.86 -9.76
CA LEU A 251 -13.51 24.53 -10.36
C LEU A 251 -14.68 24.46 -11.37
N ARG A 252 -15.86 24.97 -11.02
CA ARG A 252 -17.03 24.95 -11.93
C ARG A 252 -16.78 25.76 -13.20
N ARG A 253 -16.08 26.89 -13.10
CA ARG A 253 -15.72 27.71 -14.26
C ARG A 253 -14.74 26.98 -15.16
N LEU A 254 -13.66 26.44 -14.58
CA LEU A 254 -12.70 25.62 -15.31
C LEU A 254 -13.39 24.46 -16.04
N ILE A 255 -14.26 23.70 -15.38
CA ILE A 255 -14.98 22.59 -16.02
C ILE A 255 -15.88 23.05 -17.19
N ARG A 256 -16.41 24.29 -17.16
CA ARG A 256 -17.26 24.82 -18.23
C ARG A 256 -16.47 25.41 -19.40
N THR A 257 -15.31 25.98 -19.13
CA THR A 257 -14.43 26.57 -20.15
C THR A 257 -13.62 25.50 -20.88
N GLU A 258 -13.36 24.39 -20.19
CA GLU A 258 -12.64 23.23 -20.70
C GLU A 258 -13.58 22.25 -21.42
N ASP A 259 -13.09 21.58 -22.48
CA ASP A 259 -13.83 20.51 -23.16
C ASP A 259 -13.68 19.17 -22.38
N VAL A 260 -14.30 19.12 -21.20
CA VAL A 260 -14.18 17.99 -20.29
C VAL A 260 -15.06 16.82 -20.74
N GLN A 261 -14.42 15.79 -21.30
CA GLN A 261 -15.07 14.52 -21.65
C GLN A 261 -15.28 13.66 -20.39
N ASN A 262 -14.20 13.43 -19.65
CA ASN A 262 -14.17 12.72 -18.38
C ASN A 262 -13.02 13.23 -17.50
N ALA A 263 -13.24 13.28 -16.18
CA ALA A 263 -12.23 13.78 -15.27
C ALA A 263 -12.28 13.17 -13.86
N LEU A 264 -11.10 13.11 -13.23
CA LEU A 264 -10.98 12.96 -11.78
C LEU A 264 -10.85 14.33 -11.12
N VAL A 265 -11.51 14.51 -9.98
CA VAL A 265 -11.39 15.70 -9.13
C VAL A 265 -10.89 15.28 -7.75
N PHE A 266 -9.64 15.60 -7.43
CA PHE A 266 -8.97 15.18 -6.20
C PHE A 266 -9.18 16.17 -5.06
N CYS A 267 -9.65 15.66 -3.91
CA CYS A 267 -9.72 16.37 -2.64
C CYS A 267 -8.90 15.65 -1.58
N ASN A 268 -8.30 16.38 -0.64
CA ASN A 268 -7.44 15.75 0.38
C ASN A 268 -8.25 15.03 1.48
N ARG A 269 -9.48 15.48 1.77
CA ARG A 269 -10.31 14.88 2.83
C ARG A 269 -11.60 14.30 2.27
N LYS A 270 -12.01 13.14 2.80
CA LYS A 270 -13.25 12.43 2.42
C LYS A 270 -14.50 13.31 2.56
N ARG A 271 -14.59 14.09 3.64
CA ARG A 271 -15.70 15.04 3.86
C ARG A 271 -15.81 16.09 2.74
N ASP A 272 -14.69 16.50 2.16
CA ASP A 272 -14.64 17.53 1.13
C ASP A 272 -15.07 16.93 -0.22
N VAL A 273 -14.79 15.63 -0.45
CA VAL A 273 -15.35 14.85 -1.57
C VAL A 273 -16.88 14.86 -1.55
N ASP A 274 -17.49 14.56 -0.40
CA ASP A 274 -18.96 14.60 -0.24
C ASP A 274 -19.54 15.98 -0.54
N ILE A 275 -18.97 17.02 0.06
CA ILE A 275 -19.43 18.41 -0.08
C ILE A 275 -19.29 18.88 -1.54
N LEU A 276 -18.15 18.58 -2.16
CA LEU A 276 -17.87 19.00 -3.52
C LEU A 276 -18.76 18.27 -4.54
N CYS A 277 -18.94 16.96 -4.39
CA CYS A 277 -19.84 16.19 -5.25
C CYS A 277 -21.27 16.74 -5.17
N LYS A 278 -21.80 16.98 -3.96
CA LYS A 278 -23.14 17.58 -3.78
C LYS A 278 -23.25 18.95 -4.43
N SER A 279 -22.21 19.78 -4.31
CA SER A 279 -22.12 21.08 -4.97
C SER A 279 -22.18 20.94 -6.50
N LEU A 280 -21.35 20.07 -7.09
CA LEU A 280 -21.33 19.84 -8.53
C LEU A 280 -22.69 19.33 -9.05
N THR A 281 -23.30 18.36 -8.38
CA THR A 281 -24.64 17.86 -8.76
C THR A 281 -25.71 18.95 -8.67
N ARG A 282 -25.70 19.79 -7.63
CA ARG A 282 -26.64 20.93 -7.50
C ARG A 282 -26.50 21.91 -8.67
N HIS A 283 -25.28 22.11 -9.15
CA HIS A 283 -24.96 22.97 -10.30
C HIS A 283 -25.06 22.23 -11.65
N LYS A 284 -25.76 21.09 -11.71
CA LYS A 284 -26.09 20.34 -12.92
C LYS A 284 -24.90 19.68 -13.64
N PHE A 285 -23.80 19.43 -12.93
CA PHE A 285 -22.72 18.60 -13.45
C PHE A 285 -23.03 17.11 -13.20
N SER A 286 -22.66 16.26 -14.18
CA SER A 286 -22.71 14.81 -14.01
C SER A 286 -21.51 14.35 -13.18
N ALA A 287 -21.71 14.29 -11.85
CA ALA A 287 -20.67 14.01 -10.87
C ALA A 287 -21.03 12.81 -9.98
N GLY A 288 -20.02 12.00 -9.69
CA GLY A 288 -20.04 10.92 -8.69
C GLY A 288 -18.94 11.12 -7.66
N MET A 289 -19.02 10.40 -6.56
CA MET A 289 -18.03 10.45 -5.47
C MET A 289 -17.37 9.09 -5.27
N LEU A 290 -16.12 9.09 -4.82
CA LEU A 290 -15.40 7.89 -4.43
C LEU A 290 -14.44 8.16 -3.27
N HIS A 291 -14.77 7.63 -2.09
CA HIS A 291 -13.89 7.67 -0.92
C HIS A 291 -14.08 6.41 -0.07
N GLY A 292 -13.16 6.18 0.87
CA GLY A 292 -13.08 4.93 1.64
C GLY A 292 -14.22 4.68 2.63
N ASP A 293 -15.09 5.66 2.92
CA ASP A 293 -16.21 5.49 3.85
C ASP A 293 -17.50 5.07 3.13
N MET A 294 -17.48 5.01 1.79
CA MET A 294 -18.61 4.54 1.01
C MET A 294 -18.76 3.01 1.12
N PRO A 295 -19.99 2.48 1.14
CA PRO A 295 -20.23 1.06 0.99
C PRO A 295 -19.60 0.53 -0.31
N GLN A 296 -19.00 -0.67 -0.28
CA GLN A 296 -18.31 -1.20 -1.45
C GLN A 296 -19.23 -1.33 -2.68
N SER A 297 -20.47 -1.79 -2.49
CA SER A 297 -21.44 -1.91 -3.58
C SER A 297 -21.67 -0.55 -4.28
N ALA A 298 -21.74 0.52 -3.49
CA ALA A 298 -21.86 1.88 -4.01
C ALA A 298 -20.57 2.36 -4.71
N ARG A 299 -19.39 2.00 -4.19
CA ARG A 299 -18.10 2.28 -4.85
C ARG A 299 -18.04 1.62 -6.23
N PHE A 300 -18.32 0.32 -6.28
CA PHE A 300 -18.32 -0.46 -7.53
C PHE A 300 -19.35 0.08 -8.53
N ALA A 301 -20.59 0.31 -8.10
CA ALA A 301 -21.62 0.89 -8.96
C ALA A 301 -21.24 2.28 -9.50
N THR A 302 -20.59 3.12 -8.68
CA THR A 302 -20.15 4.45 -9.12
C THR A 302 -19.02 4.34 -10.15
N LEU A 303 -18.08 3.41 -9.95
CA LEU A 303 -16.99 3.15 -10.89
C LEU A 303 -17.51 2.63 -12.23
N GLU A 304 -18.45 1.69 -12.23
CA GLU A 304 -19.05 1.16 -13.46
C GLU A 304 -19.80 2.24 -14.24
N ARG A 305 -20.57 3.10 -13.54
CA ARG A 305 -21.24 4.24 -14.17
C ARG A 305 -20.26 5.27 -14.74
N PHE A 306 -19.10 5.45 -14.10
CA PHE A 306 -18.04 6.32 -14.63
C PHE A 306 -17.38 5.72 -15.88
N LYS A 307 -17.07 4.42 -15.86
CA LYS A 307 -16.52 3.69 -17.02
C LYS A 307 -17.51 3.66 -18.19
N ALA A 308 -18.80 3.55 -17.92
CA ALA A 308 -19.86 3.59 -18.92
C ALA A 308 -20.12 5.01 -19.48
N GLY A 309 -19.47 6.05 -18.94
CA GLY A 309 -19.65 7.44 -19.36
C GLY A 309 -20.93 8.11 -18.86
N GLU A 310 -21.72 7.46 -18.01
CA GLU A 310 -22.91 8.06 -17.40
C GLU A 310 -22.54 9.22 -16.45
N ILE A 311 -21.42 9.05 -15.76
CA ILE A 311 -20.82 10.07 -14.89
C ILE A 311 -19.56 10.60 -15.58
N ARG A 312 -19.48 11.92 -15.75
CA ARG A 312 -18.32 12.58 -16.39
C ARG A 312 -17.24 13.00 -15.38
N LEU A 313 -17.63 13.33 -14.16
CA LEU A 313 -16.72 13.80 -13.12
C LEU A 313 -16.74 12.84 -11.94
N LEU A 314 -15.58 12.31 -11.56
CA LEU A 314 -15.46 11.48 -10.37
C LEU A 314 -14.63 12.22 -9.32
N VAL A 315 -15.32 12.70 -8.29
CA VAL A 315 -14.71 13.38 -7.14
C VAL A 315 -14.18 12.33 -6.19
N CYS A 316 -12.89 12.40 -5.83
CA CYS A 316 -12.26 11.34 -5.06
C CYS A 316 -11.15 11.86 -4.13
N SER A 317 -10.79 11.03 -3.15
CA SER A 317 -9.57 11.19 -2.36
C SER A 317 -8.46 10.32 -2.93
N ASP A 318 -7.19 10.66 -2.67
CA ASP A 318 -6.02 9.89 -3.14
C ASP A 318 -6.13 8.39 -2.89
N VAL A 319 -6.44 8.01 -1.65
CA VAL A 319 -6.56 6.61 -1.24
C VAL A 319 -7.55 5.82 -2.09
N ALA A 320 -8.67 6.46 -2.44
CA ALA A 320 -9.76 5.84 -3.17
C ALA A 320 -9.53 5.84 -4.68
N ALA A 321 -8.80 6.83 -5.19
CA ALA A 321 -8.48 6.98 -6.61
C ALA A 321 -7.29 6.13 -7.06
N ARG A 322 -6.35 5.86 -6.14
CA ARG A 322 -5.22 4.98 -6.41
C ARG A 322 -5.74 3.58 -6.74
N GLY A 323 -5.07 2.87 -7.64
CA GLY A 323 -5.44 1.50 -8.01
C GLY A 323 -6.73 1.33 -8.81
N ILE A 324 -7.45 2.41 -9.12
CA ILE A 324 -8.49 2.32 -10.13
C ILE A 324 -7.81 2.42 -11.50
N ASP A 325 -8.01 1.39 -12.33
CA ASP A 325 -7.62 1.44 -13.73
C ASP A 325 -8.69 2.15 -14.53
N ILE A 326 -8.66 3.48 -14.46
CA ILE A 326 -9.39 4.36 -15.39
C ILE A 326 -8.36 5.24 -16.11
N GLY A 327 -7.51 4.59 -16.91
CA GLY A 327 -6.61 5.31 -17.81
C GLY A 327 -7.38 6.04 -18.92
N GLY A 328 -6.74 7.02 -19.56
CA GLY A 328 -7.30 7.71 -20.73
C GLY A 328 -8.30 8.82 -20.39
N LEU A 329 -8.16 9.44 -19.22
CA LEU A 329 -8.97 10.62 -18.88
C LEU A 329 -8.53 11.83 -19.70
N SER A 330 -9.49 12.67 -20.08
CA SER A 330 -9.20 13.96 -20.71
C SER A 330 -8.61 14.97 -19.73
N HIS A 331 -9.09 14.98 -18.49
CA HIS A 331 -8.72 15.98 -17.49
C HIS A 331 -8.49 15.38 -16.09
N VAL A 332 -7.60 16.01 -15.35
CA VAL A 332 -7.42 15.83 -13.90
C VAL A 332 -7.52 17.19 -13.24
N PHE A 333 -8.36 17.31 -12.22
CA PHE A 333 -8.47 18.51 -11.41
C PHE A 333 -7.96 18.23 -10.00
N ASN A 334 -6.91 18.93 -9.56
CA ASN A 334 -6.51 18.97 -8.16
C ASN A 334 -7.30 20.09 -7.48
N PHE A 335 -8.43 19.76 -6.87
CA PHE A 335 -9.22 20.72 -6.10
C PHE A 335 -8.45 21.19 -4.86
N ASP A 336 -7.70 20.27 -4.26
CA ASP A 336 -6.70 20.56 -3.24
C ASP A 336 -5.31 20.16 -3.72
N VAL A 337 -4.30 20.97 -3.40
CA VAL A 337 -2.89 20.63 -3.63
C VAL A 337 -2.54 19.40 -2.77
N PRO A 338 -1.89 18.36 -3.34
CA PRO A 338 -1.52 17.18 -2.57
C PRO A 338 -0.54 17.51 -1.44
N HIS A 339 -0.58 16.72 -0.37
CA HIS A 339 0.31 16.92 0.79
C HIS A 339 1.77 16.54 0.48
N HIS A 340 1.99 15.53 -0.37
CA HIS A 340 3.30 15.11 -0.83
C HIS A 340 3.45 15.41 -2.32
N ALA A 341 4.65 15.80 -2.74
CA ALA A 341 4.91 16.19 -4.12
C ALA A 341 4.75 15.02 -5.09
N GLU A 342 5.08 13.80 -4.65
CA GLU A 342 4.98 12.57 -5.42
C GLU A 342 3.53 12.25 -5.81
N ASP A 343 2.58 12.59 -4.94
CA ASP A 343 1.16 12.42 -5.19
C ASP A 343 0.66 13.27 -6.35
N TYR A 344 1.25 14.44 -6.55
CA TYR A 344 0.94 15.27 -7.71
C TYR A 344 1.16 14.51 -9.02
N VAL A 345 2.34 13.90 -9.16
CA VAL A 345 2.70 13.12 -10.35
C VAL A 345 1.76 11.91 -10.52
N HIS A 346 1.39 11.26 -9.42
CA HIS A 346 0.42 10.14 -9.46
C HIS A 346 -0.99 10.56 -9.86
N ARG A 347 -1.44 11.75 -9.41
CA ARG A 347 -2.76 12.29 -9.75
C ARG A 347 -2.82 12.66 -11.23
N ILE A 348 -1.85 13.45 -11.72
CA ILE A 348 -1.88 13.93 -13.11
C ILE A 348 -1.57 12.80 -14.11
N GLY A 349 -0.82 11.77 -13.71
CA GLY A 349 -0.58 10.56 -14.50
C GLY A 349 -1.83 9.69 -14.77
N ARG A 350 -3.03 10.14 -14.34
CA ARG A 350 -4.32 9.55 -14.71
C ARG A 350 -4.84 10.07 -16.07
N THR A 351 -4.29 11.18 -16.56
CA THR A 351 -4.48 11.68 -17.92
C THR A 351 -3.21 11.49 -18.76
N GLY A 352 -3.25 11.81 -20.06
CA GLY A 352 -2.06 11.82 -20.92
C GLY A 352 -1.46 10.46 -21.27
N ARG A 353 -2.19 9.34 -21.08
CA ARG A 353 -1.71 7.98 -21.31
C ARG A 353 -1.79 7.56 -22.78
N ALA A 354 -0.93 6.61 -23.18
CA ALA A 354 -0.93 5.99 -24.52
C ALA A 354 -0.82 7.00 -25.69
N GLY A 355 -0.09 8.10 -25.49
CA GLY A 355 0.11 9.13 -26.52
C GLY A 355 -1.01 10.15 -26.66
N MET A 356 -2.11 10.01 -25.90
CA MET A 356 -3.19 10.98 -25.85
C MET A 356 -2.74 12.24 -25.10
N GLN A 357 -3.23 13.42 -25.52
CA GLN A 357 -3.02 14.65 -24.76
C GLN A 357 -3.95 14.67 -23.53
N GLY A 358 -3.43 15.23 -22.43
CA GLY A 358 -4.13 15.35 -21.17
C GLY A 358 -4.01 16.73 -20.56
N ARG A 359 -4.98 17.14 -19.74
CA ARG A 359 -4.90 18.40 -19.00
C ARG A 359 -4.96 18.17 -17.49
N ALA A 360 -4.06 18.80 -16.75
CA ALA A 360 -3.99 18.73 -15.31
C ALA A 360 -4.08 20.13 -14.69
N LEU A 361 -5.20 20.46 -14.05
CA LEU A 361 -5.47 21.79 -13.52
C LEU A 361 -5.53 21.75 -12.00
N THR A 362 -4.74 22.61 -11.35
CA THR A 362 -4.58 22.63 -9.89
C THR A 362 -5.08 23.94 -9.31
N LEU A 363 -5.95 23.86 -8.31
CA LEU A 363 -6.40 24.99 -7.51
C LEU A 363 -5.56 25.08 -6.24
N ALA A 364 -4.83 26.18 -6.09
CA ALA A 364 -4.08 26.49 -4.88
C ALA A 364 -4.68 27.69 -4.17
N THR A 365 -4.48 27.74 -2.86
CA THR A 365 -4.69 28.91 -2.01
C THR A 365 -3.33 29.44 -1.56
N PRO A 366 -3.22 30.68 -1.03
CA PRO A 366 -1.95 31.20 -0.53
C PRO A 366 -1.26 30.30 0.51
N ALA A 367 -2.04 29.56 1.30
CA ALA A 367 -1.53 28.61 2.29
C ALA A 367 -0.82 27.39 1.69
N ASP A 368 -1.08 27.07 0.40
CA ASP A 368 -0.54 25.89 -0.27
C ASP A 368 0.87 26.13 -0.86
N ARG A 369 1.47 27.31 -0.64
CA ARG A 369 2.74 27.71 -1.26
C ARG A 369 3.85 26.68 -1.09
N ALA A 370 4.08 26.21 0.13
CA ALA A 370 5.14 25.25 0.42
C ALA A 370 4.93 23.90 -0.29
N ALA A 371 3.68 23.46 -0.43
CA ALA A 371 3.36 22.23 -1.15
C ALA A 371 3.56 22.40 -2.66
N VAL A 372 3.16 23.55 -3.22
CA VAL A 372 3.41 23.87 -4.64
C VAL A 372 4.91 23.97 -4.93
N ASP A 373 5.69 24.64 -4.08
CA ASP A 373 7.15 24.75 -4.25
C ASP A 373 7.82 23.36 -4.23
N ALA A 374 7.36 22.46 -3.34
CA ALA A 374 7.87 21.08 -3.30
C ALA A 374 7.53 20.29 -4.58
N ILE A 375 6.33 20.51 -5.15
CA ILE A 375 5.92 19.90 -6.42
C ILE A 375 6.79 20.42 -7.57
N GLU A 376 6.94 21.74 -7.71
CA GLU A 376 7.75 22.37 -8.76
C GLU A 376 9.22 21.92 -8.69
N LEU A 377 9.75 21.76 -7.47
CA LEU A 377 11.08 21.19 -7.24
C LEU A 377 11.18 19.74 -7.73
N LEU A 378 10.17 18.90 -7.44
CA LEU A 378 10.15 17.49 -7.84
C LEU A 378 10.05 17.32 -9.35
N ILE A 379 9.17 18.09 -10.01
CA ILE A 379 8.96 18.01 -11.48
C ILE A 379 10.03 18.80 -12.27
N GLY A 380 10.86 19.59 -11.58
CA GLY A 380 11.99 20.31 -12.15
C GLY A 380 11.64 21.55 -12.96
N HIS A 381 10.40 22.04 -12.89
CA HIS A 381 9.94 23.24 -13.58
C HIS A 381 8.72 23.86 -12.88
N PRO A 382 8.48 25.19 -13.01
CA PRO A 382 7.31 25.83 -12.45
C PRO A 382 6.03 25.47 -13.20
N ILE A 383 4.91 25.33 -12.49
CA ILE A 383 3.62 25.04 -13.12
C ILE A 383 3.06 26.33 -13.75
N PRO A 384 2.69 26.33 -15.05
CA PRO A 384 2.15 27.51 -15.71
C PRO A 384 0.92 28.08 -14.98
N ARG A 385 0.90 29.40 -14.78
CA ARG A 385 -0.24 30.08 -14.14
C ARG A 385 -1.43 30.13 -15.09
N LEU A 386 -2.59 29.77 -14.57
CA LEU A 386 -3.86 29.84 -15.29
C LEU A 386 -4.81 30.76 -14.52
N ALA A 387 -5.18 31.88 -15.14
CA ALA A 387 -6.21 32.76 -14.61
C ALA A 387 -7.59 32.10 -14.72
N VAL A 388 -8.45 32.31 -13.73
CA VAL A 388 -9.85 31.89 -13.78
C VAL A 388 -10.71 33.12 -14.00
N ASP A 389 -11.32 33.22 -15.18
CA ASP A 389 -12.09 34.38 -15.56
C ASP A 389 -13.18 34.72 -14.55
N GLY A 390 -13.25 36.01 -14.18
CA GLY A 390 -14.26 36.59 -13.29
C GLY A 390 -14.15 36.20 -11.82
N LEU A 391 -12.98 35.75 -11.36
CA LEU A 391 -12.60 35.74 -9.95
C LEU A 391 -11.48 36.75 -9.73
N ASP A 392 -11.42 37.31 -8.53
CA ASP A 392 -10.36 38.26 -8.18
C ASP A 392 -9.00 37.55 -8.19
N PRO A 393 -7.96 38.16 -8.79
CA PRO A 393 -6.63 37.58 -8.78
C PRO A 393 -6.12 37.52 -7.35
N VAL A 394 -5.64 36.34 -6.96
CA VAL A 394 -4.97 36.12 -5.68
C VAL A 394 -3.50 35.91 -5.97
N GLU A 395 -2.65 36.64 -5.26
CA GLU A 395 -1.20 36.47 -5.29
C GLU A 395 -0.75 35.60 -4.12
N TRP A 396 0.45 35.03 -4.22
CA TRP A 396 1.07 34.46 -3.04
C TRP A 396 1.23 35.57 -2.02
N GLU A 397 0.87 35.33 -0.76
CA GLU A 397 1.30 36.25 0.28
C GLU A 397 2.82 36.35 0.20
N GLU A 398 3.33 37.55 -0.12
CA GLU A 398 4.74 37.83 0.02
C GLU A 398 5.06 37.50 1.48
N ALA A 399 6.02 36.59 1.70
CA ALA A 399 6.57 36.39 3.01
C ALA A 399 7.29 37.70 3.38
N GLU A 400 6.54 38.69 3.86
CA GLU A 400 7.09 39.91 4.40
C GLU A 400 8.10 39.45 5.44
N SER A 401 9.34 39.86 5.18
CA SER A 401 10.45 39.85 6.09
C SER A 401 9.94 39.94 7.53
N ARG A 402 10.32 38.97 8.36
CA ARG A 402 10.30 39.13 9.82
C ARG A 402 11.34 40.19 10.20
N GLY A 403 11.02 41.43 9.85
CA GLY A 403 11.79 42.63 10.05
C GLY A 403 11.03 43.53 11.01
N ARG A 404 11.51 43.56 12.26
CA ARG A 404 12.01 44.81 12.83
C ARG A 404 11.06 46.03 12.70
N ARG A 405 10.18 46.22 13.69
CA ARG A 405 9.97 47.52 14.38
C ARG A 405 8.89 47.43 15.47
N ARG A 406 9.32 47.59 16.71
CA ARG A 406 8.62 48.49 17.64
C ARG A 406 9.67 49.29 18.39
N GLY A 407 9.80 50.56 18.00
CA GLY A 407 10.71 51.51 18.62
C GLY A 407 10.16 52.03 19.94
N GLY A 408 11.06 52.18 20.90
CA GLY A 408 10.94 53.06 22.07
C GLY A 408 12.33 53.63 22.34
N LYS A 409 12.46 54.96 22.30
CA LYS A 409 13.71 55.73 22.45
C LYS A 409 13.94 56.08 23.96
N PRO A 410 15.03 56.76 24.37
CA PRO A 410 16.16 56.16 25.08
C PRO A 410 16.37 56.72 26.52
N ALA A 411 17.12 56.01 27.38
CA ALA A 411 17.72 56.58 28.58
C ALA A 411 19.08 55.93 28.90
N ALA A 412 19.99 56.75 29.42
CA ALA A 412 21.43 56.56 29.37
C ALA A 412 22.06 56.00 30.67
N LYS A 413 23.27 55.45 30.49
CA LYS A 413 24.41 55.31 31.43
C LYS A 413 24.27 54.40 32.67
N ALA A 414 25.07 53.32 32.70
CA ALA A 414 26.22 53.17 33.60
C ALA A 414 27.00 51.87 33.30
N ALA A 415 28.32 51.92 33.49
CA ALA A 415 29.32 50.88 33.20
C ALA A 415 29.52 49.91 34.41
N PRO A 416 30.31 48.81 34.26
CA PRO A 416 30.16 47.51 34.96
C PRO A 416 31.06 47.38 36.21
N PRO A 417 31.06 46.24 36.97
CA PRO A 417 32.05 45.19 36.66
C PRO A 417 31.75 43.72 37.10
N ALA A 418 32.45 42.80 36.41
CA ALA A 418 33.24 41.63 36.86
C ALA A 418 32.66 40.37 37.56
N LYS A 419 32.83 39.25 36.83
CA LYS A 419 33.31 37.89 37.19
C LYS A 419 33.57 37.54 38.68
N LYS A 420 33.03 36.40 39.13
CA LYS A 420 33.79 35.16 39.52
C LYS A 420 32.87 34.08 40.12
N ALA A 421 33.06 32.83 39.69
CA ALA A 421 32.79 31.62 40.50
C ALA A 421 34.06 31.32 41.35
N PRO A 422 33.99 30.60 42.51
CA PRO A 422 33.89 29.13 42.53
C PRO A 422 33.11 28.48 43.72
N LYS A 423 32.82 27.17 43.58
CA LYS A 423 32.33 26.12 44.56
C LYS A 423 33.33 25.83 45.72
N PRO A 424 33.17 24.87 46.70
CA PRO A 424 32.10 23.87 47.05
C PRO A 424 31.82 23.59 48.60
N ALA A 425 30.93 22.60 48.87
CA ALA A 425 30.79 21.68 50.06
C ALA A 425 30.04 22.21 51.33
N ALA A 426 29.26 21.44 52.13
CA ALA A 426 29.12 20.00 52.36
C ALA A 426 27.74 19.56 52.95
N ARG A 427 27.49 18.25 52.79
CA ARG A 427 26.58 17.22 53.35
C ARG A 427 25.92 17.40 54.75
N ALA A 428 24.68 16.92 54.89
CA ALA A 428 24.17 16.14 56.05
C ALA A 428 22.82 15.43 55.74
N GLU A 429 22.59 14.28 56.39
CA GLU A 429 21.60 13.22 56.13
C GLU A 429 20.27 13.35 56.94
N THR A 430 19.26 12.57 56.49
CA THR A 430 17.87 12.19 56.93
C THR A 430 17.64 11.83 58.43
N PRO A 431 16.41 11.48 58.98
CA PRO A 431 15.11 10.96 58.40
C PRO A 431 13.82 11.50 59.13
N PRO A 432 12.61 10.85 59.25
CA PRO A 432 11.93 9.72 58.56
C PRO A 432 10.46 9.99 58.10
N ALA A 433 9.80 8.92 57.59
CA ALA A 433 8.49 8.78 56.95
C ALA A 433 7.23 8.82 57.87
N ALA A 434 6.03 8.94 57.26
CA ALA A 434 4.73 8.63 57.88
C ALA A 434 3.74 8.02 56.86
N GLU A 435 3.00 7.02 57.35
CA GLU A 435 2.00 6.15 56.71
C GLU A 435 0.61 6.81 56.56
N GLU A 436 -0.19 6.36 55.59
CA GLU A 436 -1.65 6.57 55.58
C GLU A 436 -2.39 5.26 55.26
N GLN A 437 -3.30 4.88 56.18
CA GLN A 437 -4.15 3.68 56.14
C GLN A 437 -5.56 3.97 55.54
N PRO A 438 -6.30 2.94 55.07
CA PRO A 438 -7.59 3.09 54.38
C PRO A 438 -8.83 2.62 55.18
N ALA A 439 -10.02 3.18 54.91
CA ALA A 439 -11.36 2.59 55.21
C ALA A 439 -12.51 3.39 54.53
N PRO A 440 -13.76 2.88 54.44
CA PRO A 440 -14.20 1.55 54.01
C PRO A 440 -15.28 1.58 52.88
N ARG A 441 -15.44 0.47 52.17
CA ARG A 441 -16.45 0.22 51.12
C ARG A 441 -17.85 -0.02 51.72
N ARG A 442 -18.87 0.62 51.15
CA ARG A 442 -20.30 0.28 51.35
C ARG A 442 -20.90 -0.37 50.10
N SER A 443 -21.59 -1.47 50.36
CA SER A 443 -22.40 -2.30 49.47
C SER A 443 -23.53 -1.51 48.78
N ARG A 444 -23.78 -1.83 47.51
CA ARG A 444 -25.03 -1.51 46.82
C ARG A 444 -25.54 -2.74 46.07
N GLU A 445 -26.63 -3.30 46.58
CA GLU A 445 -27.56 -4.18 45.87
C GLU A 445 -28.28 -3.42 44.75
N PRO A 446 -28.74 -4.08 43.69
CA PRO A 446 -29.78 -3.55 42.81
C PRO A 446 -31.16 -4.08 43.23
N GLY A 447 -32.04 -3.16 43.63
CA GLY A 447 -33.45 -3.41 43.91
C GLY A 447 -34.32 -3.45 42.65
N ASN A 448 -35.24 -4.41 42.68
CA ASN A 448 -36.27 -4.78 41.71
C ASN A 448 -37.45 -3.78 41.65
N ARG A 449 -37.95 -3.41 40.45
CA ARG A 449 -39.36 -3.01 40.21
C ARG A 449 -39.87 -3.37 38.80
N ARG A 450 -40.51 -4.54 38.74
CA ARG A 450 -41.79 -4.96 38.09
C ARG A 450 -42.47 -4.12 36.97
N GLY A 451 -42.86 -4.89 35.94
CA GLY A 451 -44.12 -4.86 35.15
C GLY A 451 -43.87 -5.59 33.82
N GLY A 452 -44.31 -6.82 33.49
CA GLY A 452 -45.61 -7.52 33.61
C GLY A 452 -46.17 -7.71 32.18
N ARG A 453 -46.06 -8.87 31.52
CA ARG A 453 -47.05 -9.98 31.40
C ARG A 453 -46.47 -11.06 30.46
N GLU A 454 -46.38 -12.33 30.91
CA GLU A 454 -47.25 -13.47 30.52
C GLU A 454 -47.16 -13.88 29.04
N ASP A 455 -46.46 -15.00 28.75
CA ASP A 455 -47.15 -16.21 28.26
C ASP A 455 -46.27 -17.48 28.42
N ALA A 456 -46.89 -18.59 28.79
CA ALA A 456 -46.28 -19.84 29.19
C ALA A 456 -46.43 -20.92 28.10
N GLY A 457 -45.37 -21.71 27.89
CA GLY A 457 -45.41 -22.98 27.16
C GLY A 457 -44.32 -23.93 27.70
N PRO A 458 -44.60 -25.22 27.91
CA PRO A 458 -43.71 -26.11 28.66
C PRO A 458 -42.52 -26.57 27.81
N ARG A 459 -41.29 -26.45 28.38
CA ARG A 459 -40.07 -27.06 27.81
C ARG A 459 -39.84 -28.42 28.46
N GLU A 460 -39.67 -29.44 27.62
CA GLU A 460 -39.24 -30.80 27.98
C GLU A 460 -37.85 -30.81 28.65
N PRO A 461 -37.55 -31.80 29.51
CA PRO A 461 -36.26 -31.92 30.16
C PRO A 461 -35.18 -32.41 29.18
N VAL A 462 -34.11 -31.62 29.01
CA VAL A 462 -32.92 -32.02 28.26
C VAL A 462 -32.16 -33.09 29.06
N VAL A 463 -32.11 -34.30 28.50
CA VAL A 463 -31.31 -35.43 29.00
C VAL A 463 -29.83 -35.16 28.68
N GLY A 464 -28.99 -35.09 29.72
CA GLY A 464 -27.54 -35.01 29.56
C GLY A 464 -26.93 -36.34 29.11
N PHE A 465 -25.72 -36.28 28.55
CA PHE A 465 -24.93 -37.49 28.26
C PHE A 465 -24.65 -38.20 29.59
N GLY A 466 -25.14 -39.44 29.74
CA GLY A 466 -24.85 -40.28 30.89
C GLY A 466 -23.37 -40.69 30.96
N ASP A 467 -23.09 -41.95 31.28
CA ASP A 467 -21.72 -42.43 31.56
C ASP A 467 -20.75 -42.47 30.35
N ASP A 468 -21.18 -42.01 29.17
CA ASP A 468 -20.36 -41.93 27.95
C ASP A 468 -19.92 -40.49 27.65
N ILE A 469 -18.82 -40.06 28.26
CA ILE A 469 -18.15 -38.78 27.94
C ILE A 469 -17.16 -39.01 26.79
N PRO A 470 -17.28 -38.29 25.64
CA PRO A 470 -16.35 -38.41 24.52
C PRO A 470 -14.89 -38.14 24.89
N ALA A 471 -13.97 -39.00 24.42
CA ALA A 471 -12.56 -39.04 24.83
C ALA A 471 -11.76 -37.73 24.62
N PHE A 472 -12.18 -36.84 23.72
CA PHE A 472 -11.52 -35.54 23.52
C PHE A 472 -11.76 -34.54 24.68
N MET A 473 -12.78 -34.76 25.52
CA MET A 473 -13.03 -33.98 26.73
C MET A 473 -12.27 -34.50 27.96
N GLN A 474 -11.62 -35.67 27.87
CA GLN A 474 -10.86 -36.28 28.98
C GLN A 474 -9.35 -35.93 28.95
N ILE A 475 -8.93 -35.02 28.08
CA ILE A 475 -7.51 -34.63 27.97
C ILE A 475 -7.11 -33.77 29.17
N ARG A 476 -6.37 -34.36 30.12
CA ARG A 476 -5.78 -33.64 31.26
C ARG A 476 -4.82 -32.55 30.78
N ARG A 477 -5.12 -31.29 31.12
CA ARG A 477 -4.20 -30.15 30.93
C ARG A 477 -2.89 -30.42 31.69
N ARG A 478 -1.75 -30.46 31.00
CA ARG A 478 -0.42 -30.50 31.62
C ARG A 478 -0.23 -29.22 32.45
N ALA A 479 0.12 -29.40 33.73
CA ALA A 479 0.51 -28.33 34.62
C ALA A 479 1.82 -27.68 34.15
N ARG A 480 1.87 -26.34 34.24
CA ARG A 480 3.03 -25.50 33.95
C ARG A 480 4.11 -25.74 35.02
N PRO A 481 5.42 -25.91 34.70
CA PRO A 481 6.44 -25.99 35.73
C PRO A 481 6.56 -24.65 36.46
N ALA A 482 6.63 -24.70 37.79
CA ALA A 482 6.80 -23.56 38.67
C ALA A 482 8.19 -22.91 38.48
N ALA A 483 8.24 -21.59 38.62
CA ALA A 483 9.47 -20.81 38.64
C ALA A 483 10.35 -21.26 39.82
N GLY A 484 11.62 -21.57 39.53
CA GLY A 484 12.66 -21.82 40.54
C GLY A 484 13.24 -20.50 41.08
N PRO A 485 13.79 -20.50 42.30
CA PRO A 485 14.12 -19.29 43.04
C PRO A 485 15.48 -18.68 42.66
N ASP A 486 15.58 -17.38 42.87
CA ASP A 486 16.79 -16.57 42.84
C ASP A 486 17.90 -17.15 43.73
N THR A 487 19.13 -17.15 43.21
CA THR A 487 20.35 -17.20 44.02
C THR A 487 21.32 -16.12 43.53
N ASP A 488 21.50 -15.11 44.36
CA ASP A 488 22.66 -14.24 44.40
C ASP A 488 23.96 -15.03 44.61
N GLY A 489 25.08 -14.50 44.09
CA GLY A 489 26.37 -14.56 44.80
C GLY A 489 27.57 -15.18 44.07
N GLN A 490 28.43 -14.29 43.57
CA GLN A 490 29.90 -14.27 43.73
C GLN A 490 30.85 -15.08 42.81
N ASP A 491 31.70 -14.27 42.15
CA ASP A 491 33.17 -14.30 42.09
C ASP A 491 33.95 -15.37 41.30
N GLY A 492 34.95 -14.88 40.55
CA GLY A 492 36.08 -15.63 39.95
C GLY A 492 36.27 -15.30 38.47
N LYS A 493 36.85 -14.17 38.08
CA LYS A 493 38.29 -13.95 37.82
C LYS A 493 39.02 -15.07 37.05
N ASP A 494 39.69 -14.57 36.00
CA ASP A 494 40.98 -14.98 35.46
C ASP A 494 41.07 -15.99 34.29
N GLN A 495 41.61 -15.43 33.20
CA GLN A 495 42.73 -15.90 32.36
C GLN A 495 42.46 -16.11 30.86
N ASN A 496 42.98 -15.12 30.12
CA ASN A 496 43.69 -15.19 28.83
C ASN A 496 44.12 -16.60 28.40
N GLU A 497 43.98 -16.88 27.10
CA GLU A 497 45.16 -17.08 26.25
C GLU A 497 44.81 -16.91 24.77
N ASP A 498 45.57 -16.02 24.13
CA ASP A 498 45.71 -15.85 22.70
C ASP A 498 46.28 -17.13 22.05
N THR A 499 45.82 -17.46 20.85
CA THR A 499 46.71 -18.11 19.88
C THR A 499 46.34 -17.67 18.46
N GLU A 500 47.12 -16.73 17.97
CA GLU A 500 47.30 -16.38 16.57
C GLU A 500 48.07 -17.48 15.81
N ILE A 501 47.68 -17.67 14.54
CA ILE A 501 48.54 -17.84 13.35
C ILE A 501 49.39 -19.13 13.22
N ALA A 502 48.98 -20.00 12.28
CA ALA A 502 49.69 -20.31 11.00
C ALA A 502 49.41 -21.74 10.51
N ALA A 503 48.72 -21.86 9.37
CA ALA A 503 49.08 -22.72 8.22
C ALA A 503 48.06 -22.49 7.10
#